data_AF-A0A2V9QUY2-F1
#
_entry.id   AF-A0A2V9QUY2-F1
#
_cell.length_a   1.000
_cell.length_b   1.000
_cell.length_c   1.000
_cell.angle_alpha   90.00
_cell.angle_beta   90.00
_cell.angle_gamma   90.00
#
_symmetry.space_group_name_H-M   'P 1'
#
loop_
_entity.id
_entity.type
_entity.pdbx_description
1 polymer ?
#
loop_
_entity_poly.entity_id
_entity_poly.type
_entity_poly.pdbx_seq_one_letter_code
_entity_poly.pdbx_strand_id
1 'polypeptide(L)'
;MHQSTVDAEPDFEQEIREYFASVEDAFESTFTIDTQSQRQSFFDVAFPIAIISAFLSVVPIIPVVIWALVRWLFLPRQVVFYGRVIPVGSFLFWYVTAALTFVAAAVLIGFLGNRKEKPVSERLDAAPIRFALCYALVQELDRYSKNRIPKHINCAAEYWPVLKGSLRSFLNPFSMRSGPMLVSPAIEVTSLVASDLDAATIADMRDHGFAGPGLTKYHSLFPQIELLRMSHSWFRLEPDTIKIVNGLNLLSVKITGDRLKDKKDLPSIAQPLKELAGYLYSEIPEVASTGLHNKGDLAKFGEQCLLQFAELIQNVPTYSAEPRALAPKERATRKLVTLALWFVALFSHENLLVRFSCWWFFSQSFVLAVLKITMQWVPTLKADSTLISLVIATPLVVSVAALAAPLKGK
;
A
#
# COMPACT_ATOMS: atom_id res chain seq x y z
N MET A 1 50.55 36.50 23.55
CA MET A 1 49.55 36.61 22.45
C MET A 1 48.73 35.34 22.45
N HIS A 2 47.60 35.34 23.16
CA HIS A 2 46.60 34.29 23.05
C HIS A 2 45.80 34.57 21.78
N GLN A 3 45.99 33.71 20.80
CA GLN A 3 45.21 33.71 19.57
C GLN A 3 43.84 33.16 19.97
N SER A 4 42.88 34.07 20.15
CA SER A 4 41.46 33.75 20.30
C SER A 4 41.06 32.99 19.03
N THR A 5 40.94 31.68 19.12
CA THR A 5 40.16 30.91 18.16
C THR A 5 38.75 31.47 18.27
N VAL A 6 38.35 32.25 17.27
CA VAL A 6 36.96 32.58 17.05
C VAL A 6 36.29 31.24 16.80
N ASP A 7 35.56 30.74 17.79
CA ASP A 7 34.71 29.56 17.63
C ASP A 7 33.73 29.88 16.51
N ALA A 8 34.05 29.43 15.30
CA ALA A 8 33.18 29.58 14.15
C ALA A 8 31.89 28.83 14.47
N GLU A 9 30.76 29.53 14.40
CA GLU A 9 29.45 28.93 14.60
C GLU A 9 29.31 27.74 13.63
N PRO A 10 28.90 26.56 14.13
CA PRO A 10 28.85 25.35 13.31
C PRO A 10 27.88 25.52 12.13
N ASP A 11 28.38 25.35 10.91
CA ASP A 11 27.57 25.39 9.68
C ASP A 11 26.91 24.02 9.44
N PHE A 12 25.87 23.75 10.23
CA PHE A 12 25.10 22.50 10.14
C PHE A 12 24.48 22.29 8.76
N GLU A 13 24.19 23.34 7.98
CA GLU A 13 23.63 23.17 6.62
C GLU A 13 24.64 22.53 5.67
N GLN A 14 25.91 22.94 5.75
CA GLN A 14 26.97 22.33 4.97
C GLN A 14 27.20 20.87 5.40
N GLU A 15 27.26 20.61 6.70
CA GLU A 15 27.48 19.26 7.24
C GLU A 15 26.36 18.28 6.88
N ILE A 16 25.09 18.71 6.94
CA ILE A 16 23.93 17.90 6.51
C ILE A 16 24.08 17.51 5.04
N ARG A 17 24.53 18.44 4.19
CA ARG A 17 24.71 18.19 2.76
C ARG A 17 25.85 17.21 2.51
N GLU A 18 26.98 17.38 3.20
CA GLU A 18 28.15 16.49 3.09
C GLU A 18 27.82 15.09 3.59
N TYR A 19 27.10 14.97 4.71
CA TYR A 19 26.65 13.68 5.23
C TYR A 19 25.67 13.01 4.27
N PHE A 20 24.69 13.73 3.71
CA PHE A 20 23.81 13.14 2.70
C PHE A 20 24.59 12.63 1.48
N ALA A 21 25.56 13.40 0.99
CA ALA A 21 26.38 12.99 -0.15
C ALA A 21 27.21 11.73 0.14
N SER A 22 27.64 11.51 1.40
CA SER A 22 28.37 10.29 1.77
C SER A 22 27.48 9.05 1.84
N VAL A 23 26.18 9.21 2.13
CA VAL A 23 25.22 8.09 2.26
C VAL A 23 24.31 7.93 1.04
N GLU A 24 24.36 8.80 0.03
CA GLU A 24 23.44 8.83 -1.11
C GLU A 24 23.41 7.49 -1.87
N ASP A 25 24.58 6.94 -2.23
CA ASP A 25 24.68 5.67 -2.95
C ASP A 25 24.15 4.48 -2.13
N ALA A 26 24.50 4.45 -0.84
CA ALA A 26 24.00 3.43 0.09
C ALA A 26 22.49 3.57 0.29
N PHE A 27 21.96 4.79 0.29
CA PHE A 27 20.53 5.08 0.41
C PHE A 27 19.77 4.61 -0.83
N GLU A 28 20.23 4.93 -2.04
CA GLU A 28 19.59 4.49 -3.27
C GLU A 28 19.56 2.96 -3.38
N SER A 29 20.66 2.30 -3.02
CA SER A 29 20.72 0.84 -2.99
C SER A 29 19.77 0.25 -1.93
N THR A 30 19.72 0.81 -0.73
CA THR A 30 18.83 0.32 0.33
C THR A 30 17.36 0.57 0.00
N PHE A 31 17.01 1.74 -0.55
CA PHE A 31 15.64 2.07 -0.94
C PHE A 31 15.12 1.15 -2.05
N THR A 32 15.93 0.86 -3.06
CA THR A 32 15.55 -0.05 -4.15
C THR A 32 15.38 -1.49 -3.65
N ILE A 33 16.18 -1.92 -2.68
CA ILE A 33 16.05 -3.24 -2.05
C ILE A 33 14.78 -3.30 -1.20
N ASP A 34 14.51 -2.31 -0.35
CA ASP A 34 13.34 -2.33 0.54
C ASP A 34 12.03 -2.27 -0.24
N THR A 35 11.97 -1.46 -1.30
CA THR A 35 10.80 -1.42 -2.20
C THR A 35 10.62 -2.74 -2.95
N GLN A 36 11.71 -3.41 -3.34
CA GLN A 36 11.66 -4.74 -3.95
C GLN A 36 11.29 -5.83 -2.94
N SER A 37 11.86 -5.78 -1.73
CA SER A 37 11.63 -6.73 -0.63
C SER A 37 10.21 -6.62 -0.09
N GLN A 38 9.64 -5.42 0.06
CA GLN A 38 8.25 -5.24 0.44
C GLN A 38 7.28 -5.83 -0.60
N ARG A 39 7.59 -5.66 -1.89
CA ARG A 39 6.84 -6.29 -2.98
C ARG A 39 6.98 -7.81 -2.95
N GLN A 40 8.15 -8.32 -2.58
CA GLN A 40 8.43 -9.74 -2.46
C GLN A 40 7.73 -10.36 -1.23
N SER A 41 7.75 -9.69 -0.08
CA SER A 41 7.01 -10.08 1.13
C SER A 41 5.50 -10.17 0.89
N PHE A 42 4.93 -9.25 0.08
CA PHE A 42 3.54 -9.39 -0.37
C PHE A 42 3.34 -10.70 -1.13
N PHE A 43 4.26 -11.07 -2.03
CA PHE A 43 4.19 -12.34 -2.75
C PHE A 43 4.47 -13.56 -1.84
N ASP A 44 5.34 -13.45 -0.84
CA ASP A 44 5.65 -14.52 0.11
C ASP A 44 4.44 -14.86 0.99
N VAL A 45 3.57 -13.89 1.28
CA VAL A 45 2.30 -14.10 1.99
C VAL A 45 1.16 -14.45 1.02
N ALA A 46 1.07 -13.75 -0.10
CA ALA A 46 -0.02 -13.96 -1.07
C ALA A 46 0.08 -15.30 -1.80
N PHE A 47 1.29 -15.82 -2.04
CA PHE A 47 1.51 -17.10 -2.72
C PHE A 47 0.96 -18.30 -1.93
N PRO A 48 1.30 -18.53 -0.65
CA PRO A 48 0.72 -19.62 0.12
C PRO A 48 -0.79 -19.45 0.29
N ILE A 49 -1.29 -18.22 0.49
CA ILE A 49 -2.74 -17.95 0.56
C ILE A 49 -3.42 -18.29 -0.77
N ALA A 50 -2.82 -17.94 -1.91
CA ALA A 50 -3.36 -18.25 -3.22
C ALA A 50 -3.34 -19.76 -3.50
N ILE A 51 -2.28 -20.48 -3.09
CA ILE A 51 -2.21 -21.94 -3.18
C ILE A 51 -3.28 -22.58 -2.31
N ILE A 52 -3.43 -22.16 -1.05
CA ILE A 52 -4.46 -22.67 -0.14
C ILE A 52 -5.85 -22.39 -0.71
N SER A 53 -6.08 -21.19 -1.25
CA SER A 53 -7.35 -20.82 -1.87
C SER A 53 -7.63 -21.61 -3.15
N ALA A 54 -6.59 -21.92 -3.95
CA ALA A 54 -6.70 -22.79 -5.12
C ALA A 54 -6.98 -24.24 -4.71
N PHE A 55 -6.37 -24.72 -3.65
CA PHE A 55 -6.64 -26.05 -3.11
C PHE A 55 -8.07 -26.14 -2.55
N LEU A 56 -8.51 -25.13 -1.78
CA LEU A 56 -9.85 -25.02 -1.22
C LEU A 56 -10.94 -24.62 -2.24
N SER A 57 -10.55 -24.32 -3.49
CA SER A 57 -11.50 -24.17 -4.60
C SER A 57 -11.65 -25.46 -5.40
N VAL A 58 -10.62 -26.30 -5.43
CA VAL A 58 -10.64 -27.66 -5.98
C VAL A 58 -11.32 -28.64 -5.01
N VAL A 59 -11.00 -28.57 -3.72
CA VAL A 59 -11.81 -29.16 -2.65
C VAL A 59 -13.04 -28.26 -2.53
N PRO A 60 -14.29 -28.75 -2.67
CA PRO A 60 -15.47 -27.90 -2.91
C PRO A 60 -15.90 -27.00 -1.73
N ILE A 61 -15.03 -26.62 -0.81
CA ILE A 61 -15.34 -25.78 0.36
C ILE A 61 -15.67 -24.33 -0.07
N ILE A 62 -14.77 -23.67 -0.80
CA ILE A 62 -15.01 -22.28 -1.27
C ILE A 62 -16.20 -22.21 -2.22
N PRO A 63 -16.34 -23.09 -3.23
CA PRO A 63 -17.52 -23.15 -4.08
C PRO A 63 -18.84 -23.31 -3.32
N VAL A 64 -18.87 -24.16 -2.28
CA VAL A 64 -20.07 -24.36 -1.45
C VAL A 64 -20.42 -23.09 -0.67
N VAL A 65 -19.41 -22.43 -0.07
CA VAL A 65 -19.63 -21.18 0.69
C VAL A 65 -20.11 -20.05 -0.23
N ILE A 66 -19.47 -19.85 -1.38
CA ILE A 66 -19.89 -18.82 -2.36
C ILE A 66 -21.29 -19.12 -2.87
N TRP A 67 -21.57 -20.36 -3.25
CA TRP A 67 -22.90 -20.77 -3.71
C TRP A 67 -23.97 -20.58 -2.63
N ALA A 68 -23.69 -20.94 -1.38
CA ALA A 68 -24.62 -20.77 -0.26
C ALA A 68 -24.88 -19.28 0.04
N LEU A 69 -23.83 -18.45 0.07
CA LEU A 69 -23.94 -17.01 0.26
C LEU A 69 -24.72 -16.35 -0.87
N VAL A 70 -24.43 -16.70 -2.12
CA VAL A 70 -25.13 -16.15 -3.28
C VAL A 70 -26.58 -16.63 -3.32
N ARG A 71 -26.85 -17.89 -3.02
CA ARG A 71 -28.23 -18.41 -2.92
C ARG A 71 -29.01 -17.74 -1.80
N TRP A 72 -28.36 -17.41 -0.69
CA TRP A 72 -28.96 -16.72 0.45
C TRP A 72 -29.22 -15.24 0.16
N LEU A 73 -28.24 -14.52 -0.39
CA LEU A 73 -28.33 -13.11 -0.74
C LEU A 73 -29.22 -12.84 -1.96
N PHE A 74 -29.31 -13.79 -2.90
CA PHE A 74 -30.04 -13.66 -4.17
C PHE A 74 -31.15 -14.72 -4.34
N LEU A 75 -31.95 -14.95 -3.30
CA LEU A 75 -33.26 -15.66 -3.35
C LEU A 75 -33.96 -15.47 -4.71
N PRO A 76 -34.57 -16.54 -5.28
CA PRO A 76 -34.42 -16.99 -6.67
C PRO A 76 -34.77 -15.93 -7.72
N ARG A 77 -33.98 -14.87 -7.79
CA ARG A 77 -34.04 -13.87 -8.84
C ARG A 77 -33.01 -14.29 -9.86
N GLN A 78 -33.50 -14.69 -11.03
CA GLN A 78 -32.65 -14.92 -12.18
C GLN A 78 -31.96 -13.59 -12.52
N VAL A 79 -30.63 -13.58 -12.42
CA VAL A 79 -29.84 -12.44 -12.86
C VAL A 79 -29.80 -12.50 -14.39
N VAL A 80 -30.68 -11.72 -15.01
CA VAL A 80 -30.71 -11.53 -16.45
C VAL A 80 -29.77 -10.37 -16.77
N PHE A 81 -28.70 -10.65 -17.50
CA PHE A 81 -27.75 -9.63 -17.94
C PHE A 81 -27.70 -9.67 -19.46
N TYR A 82 -28.08 -8.57 -20.13
CA TYR A 82 -28.20 -8.49 -21.60
C TYR A 82 -29.04 -9.64 -22.23
N GLY A 83 -30.19 -9.94 -21.65
CA GLY A 83 -31.13 -10.95 -22.17
C GLY A 83 -30.67 -12.40 -22.01
N ARG A 84 -29.52 -12.65 -21.36
CA ARG A 84 -29.04 -14.00 -21.04
C ARG A 84 -29.20 -14.28 -19.55
N VAL A 85 -29.73 -15.46 -19.24
CA VAL A 85 -29.87 -15.95 -17.86
C VAL A 85 -28.54 -16.56 -17.42
N ILE A 86 -27.86 -15.93 -16.47
CA ILE A 86 -26.66 -16.51 -15.87
C ILE A 86 -27.13 -17.55 -14.84
N PRO A 87 -26.65 -18.81 -14.86
CA PRO A 87 -27.06 -19.84 -13.91
C PRO A 87 -26.36 -19.64 -12.56
N VAL A 88 -26.55 -18.46 -11.94
CA VAL A 88 -25.94 -18.06 -10.66
C VAL A 88 -26.37 -18.99 -9.51
N GLY A 89 -27.50 -19.70 -9.65
CA GLY A 89 -27.95 -20.71 -8.70
C GLY A 89 -27.28 -22.08 -8.82
N SER A 90 -26.46 -22.31 -9.86
CA SER A 90 -25.80 -23.60 -10.09
C SER A 90 -24.52 -23.71 -9.25
N PHE A 91 -24.43 -24.77 -8.44
CA PHE A 91 -23.20 -25.09 -7.70
C PHE A 91 -22.01 -25.31 -8.66
N LEU A 92 -22.25 -25.98 -9.79
CA LEU A 92 -21.22 -26.31 -10.77
C LEU A 92 -20.65 -25.06 -11.45
N PHE A 93 -21.48 -24.02 -11.63
CA PHE A 93 -21.03 -22.71 -12.11
C PHE A 93 -20.03 -22.06 -11.13
N TRP A 94 -20.34 -22.06 -9.84
CA TRP A 94 -19.44 -21.52 -8.81
C TRP A 94 -18.19 -22.37 -8.58
N TYR A 95 -18.31 -23.69 -8.72
CA TYR A 95 -17.18 -24.61 -8.65
C TYR A 95 -16.17 -24.34 -9.77
N VAL A 96 -16.62 -24.32 -11.02
CA VAL A 96 -15.71 -24.09 -12.15
C VAL A 96 -15.14 -22.67 -12.13
N THR A 97 -15.95 -21.66 -11.82
CA THR A 97 -15.46 -20.28 -11.77
C THR A 97 -14.44 -20.07 -10.66
N ALA A 98 -14.70 -20.56 -9.43
CA ALA A 98 -13.76 -20.45 -8.33
C ALA A 98 -12.47 -21.25 -8.58
N ALA A 99 -12.57 -22.51 -9.05
CA ALA A 99 -11.41 -23.31 -9.39
C ALA A 99 -10.52 -22.60 -10.42
N LEU A 100 -11.13 -22.04 -11.46
CA LEU A 100 -10.44 -21.32 -12.53
C LEU A 100 -9.78 -20.04 -12.04
N THR A 101 -10.49 -19.21 -11.26
CA THR A 101 -9.96 -17.93 -10.79
C THR A 101 -8.84 -18.11 -9.77
N PHE A 102 -9.00 -19.03 -8.82
CA PHE A 102 -8.01 -19.22 -7.76
C PHE A 102 -6.76 -19.94 -8.26
N VAL A 103 -6.88 -20.94 -9.15
CA VAL A 103 -5.71 -21.60 -9.77
C VAL A 103 -4.96 -20.62 -10.68
N ALA A 104 -5.66 -19.85 -11.52
CA ALA A 104 -5.01 -18.85 -12.36
C ALA A 104 -4.31 -17.76 -11.55
N ALA A 105 -4.93 -17.30 -10.45
CA ALA A 105 -4.33 -16.34 -9.53
C ALA A 105 -3.06 -16.90 -8.86
N ALA A 106 -3.09 -18.15 -8.37
CA ALA A 106 -1.94 -18.80 -7.76
C ALA A 106 -0.76 -18.94 -8.72
N VAL A 107 -1.02 -19.36 -9.97
CA VAL A 107 0.01 -19.48 -11.01
C VAL A 107 0.60 -18.11 -11.37
N LEU A 108 -0.24 -17.09 -11.53
CA LEU A 108 0.20 -15.72 -11.83
C LEU A 108 1.08 -15.16 -10.71
N ILE A 109 0.68 -15.37 -9.45
CA ILE A 109 1.44 -14.94 -8.26
C ILE A 109 2.78 -15.67 -8.18
N GLY A 110 2.82 -16.99 -8.42
CA GLY A 110 4.07 -17.77 -8.42
C GLY A 110 5.05 -17.34 -9.52
N PHE A 111 4.55 -17.00 -10.70
CA PHE A 111 5.38 -16.50 -11.79
C PHE A 111 5.96 -15.10 -11.50
N LEU A 112 5.17 -14.23 -10.87
CA LEU A 112 5.58 -12.87 -10.50
C LEU A 112 6.53 -12.83 -9.29
N GLY A 113 6.43 -13.80 -8.39
CA GLY A 113 7.23 -13.88 -7.16
C GLY A 113 8.66 -14.42 -7.34
N ASN A 114 8.98 -15.08 -8.46
CA ASN A 114 10.22 -15.84 -8.61
C ASN A 114 11.48 -15.01 -8.95
N ARG A 115 11.54 -13.73 -8.53
CA ARG A 115 12.72 -12.88 -8.74
C ARG A 115 13.74 -13.14 -7.65
N LYS A 116 14.92 -13.63 -8.05
CA LYS A 116 16.05 -13.88 -7.15
C LYS A 116 16.47 -12.58 -6.44
N GLU A 117 16.62 -12.66 -5.13
CA GLU A 117 17.24 -11.62 -4.31
C GLU A 117 18.71 -11.49 -4.71
N LYS A 118 19.18 -10.25 -4.90
CA LYS A 118 20.60 -9.98 -4.94
C LYS A 118 21.06 -9.80 -3.48
N PRO A 119 22.09 -10.53 -3.02
CA PRO A 119 22.72 -10.19 -1.76
C PRO A 119 23.39 -8.82 -1.91
N VAL A 120 23.20 -7.93 -0.93
CA VAL A 120 23.83 -6.61 -0.91
C VAL A 120 24.57 -6.43 0.41
N SER A 121 25.77 -5.87 0.29
CA SER A 121 26.83 -5.85 1.29
C SER A 121 26.75 -4.69 2.29
N GLU A 122 25.93 -3.67 2.06
CA GLU A 122 25.78 -2.52 2.97
C GLU A 122 24.34 -2.04 2.95
N ARG A 123 23.60 -2.34 4.04
CA ARG A 123 22.32 -1.70 4.32
C ARG A 123 22.58 -0.61 5.35
N LEU A 124 22.04 0.58 5.10
CA LEU A 124 22.06 1.64 6.12
C LEU A 124 21.20 1.25 7.32
N ASP A 125 21.56 1.79 8.48
CA ASP A 125 20.73 1.70 9.66
C ASP A 125 19.46 2.57 9.53
N ALA A 126 18.47 2.29 10.38
CA ALA A 126 17.15 2.93 10.30
C ALA A 126 17.18 4.46 10.48
N ALA A 127 18.11 5.00 11.27
CA ALA A 127 18.23 6.44 11.50
C ALA A 127 18.80 7.19 10.26
N PRO A 128 19.96 6.78 9.70
CA PRO A 128 20.45 7.33 8.44
C PRO A 128 19.45 7.24 7.28
N ILE A 129 18.72 6.13 7.13
CA ILE A 129 17.69 6.00 6.09
C ILE A 129 16.56 7.01 6.27
N ARG A 130 16.08 7.23 7.50
CA ARG A 130 15.01 8.21 7.78
C ARG A 130 15.42 9.61 7.37
N PHE A 131 16.63 10.01 7.79
CA PHE A 131 17.21 11.28 7.40
C PHE A 131 17.34 11.39 5.87
N ALA A 132 17.97 10.40 5.24
CA ALA A 132 18.23 10.40 3.80
C ALA A 132 16.92 10.45 2.99
N LEU A 133 15.88 9.73 3.39
CA LEU A 133 14.55 9.81 2.77
C LEU A 133 13.96 11.23 2.83
N CYS A 134 14.04 11.88 3.99
CA CYS A 134 13.51 13.22 4.19
C CYS A 134 14.29 14.25 3.37
N TYR A 135 15.62 14.18 3.40
CA TYR A 135 16.48 15.11 2.69
C TYR A 135 16.45 14.91 1.17
N ALA A 136 16.43 13.66 0.69
CA ALA A 136 16.25 13.33 -0.73
C ALA A 136 14.91 13.84 -1.25
N LEU A 137 13.83 13.72 -0.47
CA LEU A 137 12.53 14.29 -0.81
C LEU A 137 12.62 15.80 -1.01
N VAL A 138 13.26 16.53 -0.10
CA VAL A 138 13.48 17.98 -0.21
C VAL A 138 14.29 18.31 -1.48
N GLN A 139 15.40 17.61 -1.73
CA GLN A 139 16.21 17.81 -2.93
C GLN A 139 15.42 17.59 -4.22
N GLU A 140 14.60 16.55 -4.30
CA GLU A 140 13.81 16.26 -5.48
C GLU A 140 12.71 17.32 -5.69
N LEU A 141 12.12 17.86 -4.62
CA LEU A 141 11.19 18.99 -4.71
C LEU A 141 11.88 20.26 -5.22
N ASP A 142 13.08 20.56 -4.72
CA ASP A 142 13.87 21.72 -5.15
C ASP A 142 14.37 21.58 -6.60
N ARG A 143 14.87 20.40 -6.98
CA ARG A 143 15.28 20.07 -8.36
C ARG A 143 14.09 20.21 -9.31
N TYR A 144 12.90 19.74 -8.92
CA TYR A 144 11.69 19.95 -9.70
C TYR A 144 11.31 21.43 -9.80
N SER A 145 11.40 22.19 -8.71
CA SER A 145 11.09 23.61 -8.70
C SER A 145 11.96 24.39 -9.71
N LYS A 146 13.25 24.05 -9.77
CA LYS A 146 14.24 24.65 -10.68
C LYS A 146 14.09 24.19 -12.13
N ASN A 147 14.03 22.87 -12.36
CA ASN A 147 14.18 22.29 -13.71
C ASN A 147 12.86 21.83 -14.34
N ARG A 148 11.78 21.74 -13.55
CA ARG A 148 10.43 21.27 -13.95
C ARG A 148 10.38 19.88 -14.59
N ILE A 149 11.41 19.06 -14.39
CA ILE A 149 11.52 17.71 -14.95
C ILE A 149 10.61 16.75 -14.17
N PRO A 150 9.62 16.08 -14.80
CA PRO A 150 8.62 15.26 -14.10
C PRO A 150 9.21 14.04 -13.36
N LYS A 151 10.42 13.60 -13.70
CA LYS A 151 11.13 12.54 -12.96
C LYS A 151 11.22 12.88 -11.47
N HIS A 152 11.57 14.11 -11.13
CA HIS A 152 11.83 14.51 -9.76
C HIS A 152 10.56 14.48 -8.89
N ILE A 153 9.42 14.92 -9.43
CA ILE A 153 8.16 14.86 -8.68
C ILE A 153 7.65 13.42 -8.50
N ASN A 154 7.94 12.54 -9.47
CA ASN A 154 7.59 11.13 -9.35
C ASN A 154 8.42 10.46 -8.25
N CYS A 155 9.74 10.72 -8.21
CA CYS A 155 10.61 10.25 -7.14
C CYS A 155 10.15 10.78 -5.77
N ALA A 156 9.85 12.08 -5.66
CA ALA A 156 9.30 12.67 -4.44
C ALA A 156 7.99 11.99 -3.99
N ALA A 157 7.08 11.70 -4.92
CA ALA A 157 5.84 11.00 -4.64
C ALA A 157 6.03 9.52 -4.22
N GLU A 158 7.15 8.90 -4.61
CA GLU A 158 7.56 7.55 -4.18
C GLU A 158 8.23 7.56 -2.80
N TYR A 159 9.05 8.57 -2.48
CA TYR A 159 9.70 8.71 -1.18
C TYR A 159 8.71 9.04 -0.05
N TRP A 160 7.71 9.87 -0.33
CA TRP A 160 6.75 10.32 0.67
C TRP A 160 6.04 9.21 1.48
N PRO A 161 5.41 8.19 0.86
CA PRO A 161 4.73 7.15 1.63
C PRO A 161 5.69 6.34 2.52
N VAL A 162 6.93 6.12 2.06
CA VAL A 162 7.97 5.40 2.82
C VAL A 162 8.43 6.24 4.01
N LEU A 163 8.72 7.54 3.79
CA LEU A 163 9.05 8.48 4.86
C LEU A 163 7.92 8.56 5.89
N LYS A 164 6.68 8.74 5.45
CA LYS A 164 5.50 8.81 6.33
C LYS A 164 5.37 7.54 7.20
N GLY A 165 5.56 6.37 6.60
CA GLY A 165 5.56 5.10 7.33
C GLY A 165 6.69 5.02 8.36
N SER A 166 7.90 5.43 7.96
CA SER A 166 9.08 5.40 8.83
C SER A 166 8.98 6.38 10.00
N LEU A 167 8.47 7.60 9.77
CA LEU A 167 8.19 8.58 10.82
C LEU A 167 7.15 8.08 11.80
N ARG A 168 6.08 7.44 11.31
CA ARG A 168 5.08 6.81 12.18
C ARG A 168 5.72 5.74 13.06
N SER A 169 6.55 4.88 12.48
CA SER A 169 7.26 3.84 13.23
C SER A 169 8.25 4.39 14.27
N PHE A 170 8.90 5.51 13.96
CA PHE A 170 9.85 6.18 14.84
C PHE A 170 9.17 6.91 16.02
N LEU A 171 8.10 7.66 15.75
CA LEU A 171 7.41 8.50 16.73
C LEU A 171 6.37 7.75 17.57
N ASN A 172 5.89 6.61 17.08
CA ASN A 172 4.90 5.80 17.78
C ASN A 172 5.53 4.51 18.34
N PRO A 173 5.69 4.40 19.67
CA PRO A 173 6.26 3.20 20.29
C PRO A 173 5.36 1.97 20.11
N PHE A 174 4.07 2.14 19.81
CA PHE A 174 3.14 1.03 19.61
C PHE A 174 3.22 0.42 18.20
N SER A 175 3.72 1.13 17.19
CA SER A 175 3.82 0.58 15.83
C SER A 175 4.86 -0.52 15.69
N MET A 176 5.86 -0.58 16.57
CA MET A 176 6.91 -1.62 16.55
C MET A 176 6.43 -2.96 17.16
N ARG A 177 5.41 -2.93 18.04
CA ARG A 177 4.86 -4.12 18.72
C ARG A 177 3.70 -4.79 17.98
N SER A 178 3.04 -4.07 17.08
CA SER A 178 1.98 -4.63 16.24
C SER A 178 2.59 -5.38 15.07
N GLY A 179 2.66 -6.71 15.17
CA GLY A 179 2.90 -7.59 14.02
C GLY A 179 1.83 -7.38 12.92
N PRO A 180 1.97 -8.03 11.74
CA PRO A 180 1.17 -7.76 10.54
C PRO A 180 -0.34 -7.98 10.67
N MET A 181 -0.83 -8.42 11.83
CA MET A 181 -2.23 -8.77 12.08
C MET A 181 -2.89 -8.00 13.22
N LEU A 182 -2.15 -7.18 13.98
CA LEU A 182 -2.71 -6.38 15.07
C LEU A 182 -2.86 -4.94 14.60
N VAL A 183 -4.11 -4.46 14.58
CA VAL A 183 -4.49 -3.09 14.29
C VAL A 183 -3.65 -2.16 15.17
N SER A 184 -2.66 -1.48 14.58
CA SER A 184 -1.96 -0.38 15.25
C SER A 184 -3.03 0.59 15.75
N PRO A 185 -3.02 1.00 17.04
CA PRO A 185 -4.04 1.90 17.58
C PRO A 185 -3.90 3.26 16.90
N ALA A 186 -4.57 3.42 15.76
CA ALA A 186 -4.67 4.67 15.04
C ALA A 186 -5.80 5.44 15.70
N ILE A 187 -5.45 6.36 16.59
CA ILE A 187 -6.43 7.30 17.14
C ILE A 187 -6.67 8.34 16.07
N GLU A 188 -7.88 8.31 15.51
CA GLU A 188 -8.37 9.37 14.64
C GLU A 188 -8.81 10.53 15.52
N VAL A 189 -8.08 11.62 15.45
CA VAL A 189 -8.39 12.86 16.17
C VAL A 189 -9.12 13.78 15.20
N THR A 190 -10.23 14.33 15.65
CA THR A 190 -10.94 15.39 14.93
C THR A 190 -10.62 16.71 15.60
N SER A 191 -9.84 17.57 14.94
CA SER A 191 -9.54 18.92 15.46
C SER A 191 -10.28 19.99 14.67
N LEU A 192 -10.74 21.02 15.38
CA LEU A 192 -11.24 22.26 14.79
C LEU A 192 -10.05 23.10 14.30
N VAL A 193 -10.09 23.51 13.04
CA VAL A 193 -9.11 24.41 12.40
C VAL A 193 -9.69 25.80 12.18
N ALA A 194 -11.01 25.94 12.11
CA ALA A 194 -11.66 27.25 12.01
C ALA A 194 -11.94 27.81 13.41
N SER A 195 -11.17 28.83 13.80
CA SER A 195 -11.37 29.69 14.98
C SER A 195 -12.60 30.60 14.90
N ASP A 196 -13.31 30.54 13.76
CA ASP A 196 -14.33 31.47 13.30
C ASP A 196 -15.74 30.86 13.33
N LEU A 197 -15.88 29.62 13.80
CA LEU A 197 -17.17 29.03 14.16
C LEU A 197 -17.46 29.22 15.66
N ASP A 198 -18.66 29.70 15.96
CA ASP A 198 -19.16 29.85 17.31
C ASP A 198 -19.44 28.49 17.98
N ALA A 199 -19.28 28.44 19.30
CA ALA A 199 -19.35 27.19 20.08
C ALA A 199 -20.69 26.45 19.96
N ALA A 200 -21.78 27.17 19.65
CA ALA A 200 -23.11 26.60 19.45
C ALA A 200 -23.19 25.78 18.15
N THR A 201 -22.66 26.31 17.05
CA THR A 201 -22.64 25.62 15.74
C THR A 201 -21.74 24.37 15.77
N ILE A 202 -20.64 24.42 16.53
CA ILE A 202 -19.75 23.27 16.74
C ILE A 202 -20.45 22.15 17.51
N ALA A 203 -21.24 22.51 18.54
CA ALA A 203 -22.01 21.54 19.32
C ALA A 203 -23.13 20.89 18.49
N ASP A 204 -23.86 21.69 17.71
CA ASP A 204 -24.94 21.22 16.84
C ASP A 204 -24.42 20.27 15.72
N MET A 205 -23.27 20.59 15.10
CA MET A 205 -22.65 19.71 14.12
C MET A 205 -22.17 18.37 14.70
N ARG A 206 -21.71 18.38 15.96
CA ARG A 206 -21.27 17.17 16.66
C ARG A 206 -22.45 16.26 16.99
N ASP A 207 -23.57 16.83 17.43
CA ASP A 207 -24.80 16.07 17.73
C ASP A 207 -25.40 15.40 16.49
N HIS A 208 -25.18 15.96 15.30
CA HIS A 208 -25.64 15.40 14.03
C HIS A 208 -24.62 14.51 13.31
N GLY A 209 -23.46 14.21 13.94
CA GLY A 209 -22.46 13.28 13.39
C GLY A 209 -21.71 13.80 12.16
N PHE A 210 -21.78 15.09 11.84
CA PHE A 210 -21.11 15.68 10.68
C PHE A 210 -19.66 16.06 10.99
N ALA A 211 -18.74 15.69 10.10
CA ALA A 211 -17.44 16.36 9.95
C ALA A 211 -17.67 17.64 9.12
N GLY A 212 -18.11 18.71 9.77
CA GLY A 212 -18.39 20.00 9.15
C GLY A 212 -17.16 20.69 8.54
N PRO A 213 -17.35 21.72 7.69
CA PRO A 213 -16.27 22.58 7.21
C PRO A 213 -15.52 23.22 8.39
N GLY A 214 -14.21 23.05 8.42
CA GLY A 214 -13.36 23.48 9.54
C GLY A 214 -12.93 22.36 10.50
N LEU A 215 -13.40 21.12 10.33
CA LEU A 215 -12.93 19.95 11.08
C LEU A 215 -11.94 19.14 10.23
N THR A 216 -10.67 19.06 10.65
CA THR A 216 -9.70 18.15 10.05
C THR A 216 -9.61 16.87 10.87
N LYS A 217 -9.93 15.75 10.23
CA LYS A 217 -9.66 14.41 10.75
C LYS A 217 -8.24 14.01 10.39
N TYR A 218 -7.47 13.59 11.40
CA TYR A 218 -6.13 13.09 11.18
C TYR A 218 -5.83 11.91 12.11
N HIS A 219 -4.92 11.04 11.67
CA HIS A 219 -4.39 10.01 12.54
C HIS A 219 -3.24 10.58 13.34
N SER A 220 -3.36 10.56 14.68
CA SER A 220 -2.29 11.00 15.55
C SER A 220 -1.05 10.13 15.36
N LEU A 221 0.11 10.76 15.19
CA LEU A 221 1.41 10.10 15.26
C LEU A 221 1.77 9.72 16.71
N PHE A 222 1.08 10.31 17.69
CA PHE A 222 1.29 10.12 19.11
C PHE A 222 0.01 9.69 19.83
N PRO A 223 -0.55 8.50 19.53
CA PRO A 223 -1.78 8.04 20.18
C PRO A 223 -1.65 7.94 21.70
N GLN A 224 -0.46 7.64 22.23
CA GLN A 224 -0.17 7.63 23.66
C GLN A 224 -0.42 8.98 24.34
N ILE A 225 -0.04 10.09 23.68
CA ILE A 225 -0.23 11.43 24.22
C ILE A 225 -1.72 11.76 24.25
N GLU A 226 -2.43 11.42 23.18
CA GLU A 226 -3.88 11.65 23.10
C GLU A 226 -4.64 10.84 24.15
N LEU A 227 -4.27 9.57 24.37
CA LEU A 227 -4.87 8.74 25.42
C LEU A 227 -4.67 9.37 26.80
N LEU A 228 -3.45 9.82 27.13
CA LEU A 228 -3.15 10.44 28.41
C LEU A 228 -3.93 11.75 28.62
N ARG A 229 -4.05 12.57 27.57
CA ARG A 229 -4.86 13.81 27.61
C ARG A 229 -6.35 13.50 27.80
N MET A 230 -6.85 12.43 27.19
CA MET A 230 -8.25 12.02 27.33
C MET A 230 -8.55 11.37 28.69
N SER A 231 -7.61 10.61 29.24
CA SER A 231 -7.81 9.87 30.50
C SER A 231 -7.52 10.71 31.75
N HIS A 232 -6.67 11.74 31.65
CA HIS A 232 -6.18 12.50 32.79
C HIS A 232 -6.23 14.00 32.56
N SER A 233 -7.14 14.71 33.24
CA SER A 233 -7.28 16.18 33.16
C SER A 233 -6.09 16.97 33.68
N TRP A 234 -5.24 16.35 34.51
CA TRP A 234 -4.00 16.93 35.02
C TRP A 234 -2.84 16.80 34.03
N PHE A 235 -2.93 15.90 33.04
CA PHE A 235 -1.86 15.71 32.07
C PHE A 235 -1.82 16.90 31.10
N ARG A 236 -0.73 17.66 31.15
CA ARG A 236 -0.49 18.85 30.32
C ARG A 236 0.92 18.79 29.77
N LEU A 237 1.06 19.19 28.51
CA LEU A 237 2.35 19.31 27.85
C LEU A 237 2.84 20.75 27.95
N GLU A 238 4.15 20.93 27.85
CA GLU A 238 4.75 22.26 27.73
C GLU A 238 4.32 22.93 26.40
N PRO A 239 4.25 24.28 26.35
CA PRO A 239 3.73 25.00 25.18
C PRO A 239 4.42 24.64 23.88
N ASP A 240 5.74 24.49 23.92
CA ASP A 240 6.54 24.17 22.75
C ASP A 240 6.35 22.70 22.33
N THR A 241 6.28 21.77 23.28
CA THR A 241 5.89 20.37 23.00
C THR A 241 4.52 20.27 22.34
N ILE A 242 3.54 21.11 22.74
CA ILE A 242 2.22 21.15 22.10
C ILE A 242 2.34 21.55 20.63
N LYS A 243 3.09 22.61 20.32
CA LYS A 243 3.30 23.06 18.94
C LYS A 243 3.91 21.95 18.10
N ILE A 244 4.93 21.29 18.63
CA ILE A 244 5.66 20.18 18.01
C ILE A 244 4.72 19.01 17.68
N VAL A 245 3.99 18.51 18.69
CA VAL A 245 3.08 17.37 18.54
C VAL A 245 1.99 17.70 17.51
N ASN A 246 1.41 18.89 17.59
CA ASN A 246 0.40 19.34 16.63
C ASN A 246 0.98 19.47 15.21
N GLY A 247 2.18 20.04 15.06
CA GLY A 247 2.85 20.20 13.76
C GLY A 247 3.14 18.86 13.09
N LEU A 248 3.67 17.89 13.86
CA LEU A 248 3.92 16.53 13.38
C LEU A 248 2.63 15.80 13.00
N ASN A 249 1.55 15.98 13.77
CA ASN A 249 0.24 15.42 13.42
C ASN A 249 -0.33 15.99 12.10
N LEU A 250 -0.10 17.28 11.83
CA LEU A 250 -0.52 17.95 10.59
C LEU A 250 0.24 17.49 9.35
N LEU A 251 1.43 16.92 9.51
CA LEU A 251 2.29 16.44 8.41
C LEU A 251 1.52 15.54 7.44
N SER A 252 0.72 14.62 7.97
CA SER A 252 -0.05 13.66 7.18
C SER A 252 -1.25 14.25 6.42
N VAL A 253 -1.75 15.40 6.87
CA VAL A 253 -2.91 16.12 6.32
C VAL A 253 -2.46 17.14 5.27
N LYS A 254 -1.37 17.86 5.57
CA LYS A 254 -0.90 18.96 4.73
C LYS A 254 0.01 18.48 3.60
N ILE A 255 0.78 17.43 3.83
CA ILE A 255 1.64 16.82 2.82
C ILE A 255 0.98 15.50 2.41
N THR A 256 0.26 15.51 1.30
CA THR A 256 -0.37 14.29 0.76
C THR A 256 0.34 13.85 -0.51
N GLY A 257 0.35 12.54 -0.77
CA GLY A 257 0.90 12.01 -2.01
C GLY A 257 0.19 12.57 -3.25
N ASP A 258 -1.09 12.93 -3.13
CA ASP A 258 -1.83 13.59 -4.20
C ASP A 258 -1.39 15.04 -4.42
N ARG A 259 -1.14 15.81 -3.35
CA ARG A 259 -0.58 17.18 -3.47
C ARG A 259 0.73 17.21 -4.24
N LEU A 260 1.61 16.25 -3.93
CA LEU A 260 2.89 16.09 -4.63
C LEU A 260 2.67 15.77 -6.11
N LYS A 261 1.80 14.79 -6.41
CA LYS A 261 1.45 14.42 -7.80
C LYS A 261 0.81 15.58 -8.58
N ASP A 262 0.00 16.39 -7.91
CA ASP A 262 -0.69 17.55 -8.49
C ASP A 262 0.22 18.80 -8.53
N LYS A 263 1.46 18.69 -8.04
CA LYS A 263 2.53 19.69 -8.15
C LYS A 263 2.19 21.03 -7.46
N LYS A 264 1.41 21.01 -6.39
CA LYS A 264 0.93 22.22 -5.69
C LYS A 264 1.80 22.60 -4.51
N ASP A 265 2.12 23.89 -4.42
CA ASP A 265 2.82 24.54 -3.30
C ASP A 265 4.13 23.86 -2.87
N LEU A 266 4.86 23.32 -3.84
CA LEU A 266 6.07 22.53 -3.59
C LEU A 266 7.13 23.25 -2.74
N PRO A 267 7.42 24.55 -2.96
CA PRO A 267 8.38 25.28 -2.11
C PRO A 267 7.90 25.41 -0.65
N SER A 268 6.59 25.65 -0.45
CA SER A 268 5.98 25.74 0.89
C SER A 268 6.00 24.40 1.62
N ILE A 269 6.09 23.28 0.91
CA ILE A 269 6.22 21.93 1.48
C ILE A 269 7.70 21.59 1.74
N ALA A 270 8.60 21.99 0.84
CA ALA A 270 10.03 21.68 0.94
C ALA A 270 10.66 22.32 2.19
N GLN A 271 10.30 23.57 2.51
CA GLN A 271 10.86 24.29 3.66
C GLN A 271 10.64 23.58 5.01
N PRO A 272 9.41 23.22 5.43
CA PRO A 272 9.23 22.47 6.67
C PRO A 272 9.91 21.09 6.62
N LEU A 273 9.93 20.42 5.46
CA LEU A 273 10.65 19.14 5.34
C LEU A 273 12.17 19.28 5.47
N LYS A 274 12.74 20.43 5.09
CA LYS A 274 14.16 20.75 5.31
C LYS A 274 14.46 20.83 6.81
N GLU A 275 13.64 21.55 7.56
CA GLU A 275 13.76 21.64 9.02
C GLU A 275 13.58 20.28 9.70
N LEU A 276 12.61 19.48 9.24
CA LEU A 276 12.45 18.11 9.73
C LEU A 276 13.67 17.24 9.43
N ALA A 277 14.31 17.40 8.27
CA ALA A 277 15.55 16.69 7.94
C ALA A 277 16.70 17.12 8.86
N GLY A 278 16.80 18.40 9.22
CA GLY A 278 17.77 18.90 10.20
C GLY A 278 17.59 18.26 11.59
N TYR A 279 16.36 18.13 12.05
CA TYR A 279 16.07 17.35 13.27
C TYR A 279 16.47 15.88 13.13
N LEU A 280 16.09 15.22 12.04
CA LEU A 280 16.42 13.80 11.82
C LEU A 280 17.93 13.55 11.73
N TYR A 281 18.70 14.52 11.24
CA TYR A 281 20.16 14.50 11.25
C TYR A 281 20.73 14.49 12.67
N SER A 282 20.19 15.32 13.57
CA SER A 282 20.62 15.37 14.97
C SER A 282 20.38 14.08 15.76
N GLU A 283 19.43 13.25 15.30
CA GLU A 283 19.07 11.96 15.89
C GLU A 283 19.92 10.79 15.37
N ILE A 284 20.89 11.03 14.48
CA ILE A 284 21.77 9.98 13.95
C ILE A 284 22.87 9.66 14.96
N PRO A 285 22.97 8.40 15.46
CA PRO A 285 23.99 8.04 16.46
C PRO A 285 25.43 8.25 15.98
N GLU A 286 25.69 7.98 14.70
CA GLU A 286 27.01 8.14 14.07
C GLU A 286 27.49 9.60 14.16
N VAL A 287 26.61 10.56 13.85
CA VAL A 287 26.88 12.01 13.91
C VAL A 287 27.07 12.49 15.35
N ALA A 288 26.31 11.95 16.29
CA ALA A 288 26.49 12.26 17.71
C ALA A 288 27.80 11.67 18.30
N SER A 289 28.41 10.69 17.61
CA SER A 289 29.61 9.97 18.07
C SER A 289 30.92 10.48 17.49
N THR A 290 30.89 11.22 16.38
CA THR A 290 32.08 11.77 15.70
C THR A 290 32.81 12.83 16.53
N GLY A 291 32.20 13.38 17.58
CA GLY A 291 32.84 14.32 18.50
C GLY A 291 33.17 15.68 17.88
N LEU A 292 32.68 15.97 16.67
CA LEU A 292 32.84 17.27 16.00
C LEU A 292 32.17 18.41 16.78
N HIS A 293 31.06 18.12 17.46
CA HIS A 293 30.27 19.09 18.21
C HIS A 293 30.09 18.64 19.66
N ASN A 294 29.94 19.61 20.57
CA ASN A 294 29.39 19.30 21.87
C ASN A 294 27.99 18.72 21.69
N LYS A 295 27.68 17.60 22.35
CA LYS A 295 26.37 16.96 22.29
C LYS A 295 25.21 17.92 22.59
N GLY A 296 25.44 18.94 23.42
CA GLY A 296 24.47 19.97 23.73
C GLY A 296 24.14 20.89 22.54
N ASP A 297 25.10 21.17 21.66
CA ASP A 297 24.90 22.11 20.55
C ASP A 297 24.15 21.42 19.40
N LEU A 298 24.46 20.16 19.10
CA LEU A 298 23.71 19.34 18.14
C LEU A 298 22.25 19.11 18.60
N ALA A 299 22.03 18.89 19.90
CA ALA A 299 20.68 18.73 20.46
C ALA A 299 19.87 20.03 20.38
N LYS A 300 20.48 21.18 20.69
CA LYS A 300 19.84 22.50 20.53
C LYS A 300 19.49 22.80 19.08
N PHE A 301 20.39 22.47 18.14
CA PHE A 301 20.13 22.60 16.71
C PHE A 301 18.91 21.76 16.30
N GLY A 302 18.87 20.49 16.71
CA GLY A 302 17.74 19.60 16.45
C GLY A 302 16.41 20.13 17.00
N GLU A 303 16.41 20.65 18.23
CA GLU A 303 15.24 21.26 18.87
C GLU A 303 14.77 22.52 18.12
N GLN A 304 15.69 23.39 17.73
CA GLN A 304 15.39 24.60 16.95
C GLN A 304 14.78 24.26 15.59
N CYS A 305 15.37 23.31 14.85
CA CYS A 305 14.82 22.81 13.59
C CYS A 305 13.40 22.27 13.79
N LEU A 306 13.17 21.51 14.86
CA LEU A 306 11.88 20.90 15.10
C LEU A 306 10.79 21.93 15.50
N LEU A 307 11.17 23.00 16.20
CA LEU A 307 10.30 24.15 16.45
C LEU A 307 9.98 24.94 15.18
N GLN A 308 10.99 25.22 14.36
CA GLN A 308 10.79 25.91 13.07
C GLN A 308 9.91 25.09 12.13
N PHE A 309 10.10 23.77 12.08
CA PHE A 309 9.20 22.85 11.38
C PHE A 309 7.75 23.03 11.83
N ALA A 310 7.51 23.03 13.15
CA ALA A 310 6.17 23.12 13.72
C ALA A 310 5.47 24.45 13.41
N GLU A 311 6.22 25.53 13.26
CA GLU A 311 5.71 26.84 12.83
C GLU A 311 5.42 26.86 11.32
N LEU A 312 6.39 26.42 10.50
CA LEU A 312 6.26 26.43 9.04
C LEU A 312 5.12 25.54 8.55
N ILE A 313 4.95 24.35 9.13
CA ILE A 313 3.90 23.42 8.72
C ILE A 313 2.50 23.98 9.02
N GLN A 314 2.33 24.87 10.01
CA GLN A 314 1.06 25.53 10.29
C GLN A 314 0.67 26.52 9.17
N ASN A 315 1.65 27.14 8.52
CA ASN A 315 1.42 28.08 7.43
C ASN A 315 1.11 27.41 6.08
N VAL A 316 1.40 26.11 5.95
CA VAL A 316 1.08 25.35 4.73
C VAL A 316 -0.45 25.19 4.59
N PRO A 317 -1.09 25.57 3.47
CA PRO A 317 -2.53 25.46 3.32
C PRO A 317 -2.96 23.99 3.23
N THR A 318 -4.16 23.68 3.76
CA THR A 318 -4.76 22.34 3.63
C THR A 318 -5.10 22.07 2.17
N TYR A 319 -4.69 20.91 1.66
CA TYR A 319 -4.91 20.53 0.26
C TYR A 319 -6.06 19.53 0.11
N SER A 320 -6.99 19.82 -0.79
CA SER A 320 -7.99 18.86 -1.27
C SER A 320 -7.59 18.40 -2.67
N ALA A 321 -7.55 17.09 -2.89
CA ALA A 321 -7.18 16.53 -4.19
C ALA A 321 -8.10 17.03 -5.30
N GLU A 322 -7.52 17.44 -6.43
CA GLU A 322 -8.29 17.77 -7.62
C GLU A 322 -9.04 16.51 -8.11
N PRO A 323 -10.33 16.60 -8.47
CA PRO A 323 -11.08 15.47 -8.98
C PRO A 323 -10.45 14.98 -10.29
N ARG A 324 -9.67 13.90 -10.22
CA ARG A 324 -9.05 13.28 -11.40
C ARG A 324 -10.12 12.57 -12.23
N ALA A 325 -10.10 12.82 -13.54
CA ALA A 325 -10.77 11.93 -14.49
C ALA A 325 -10.18 10.51 -14.37
N LEU A 326 -11.05 9.50 -14.33
CA LEU A 326 -10.69 8.09 -14.13
C LEU A 326 -9.55 7.68 -15.08
N ALA A 327 -8.45 7.20 -14.50
CA ALA A 327 -7.22 6.89 -15.23
C ALA A 327 -7.43 5.85 -16.35
N PRO A 328 -6.64 5.90 -17.44
CA PRO A 328 -6.74 4.97 -18.59
C PRO A 328 -6.60 3.48 -18.24
N LYS A 329 -6.16 3.15 -17.03
CA LYS A 329 -6.12 1.79 -16.47
C LYS A 329 -7.50 1.12 -16.45
N GLU A 330 -8.58 1.90 -16.38
CA GLU A 330 -9.95 1.38 -16.48
C GLU A 330 -10.37 0.95 -17.89
N ARG A 331 -9.74 1.46 -18.95
CA ARG A 331 -9.99 0.98 -20.31
C ARG A 331 -9.43 -0.42 -20.51
N ALA A 332 -8.30 -0.74 -19.89
CA ALA A 332 -7.71 -2.07 -19.94
C ALA A 332 -8.56 -3.11 -19.21
N THR A 333 -9.11 -2.76 -18.04
CA THR A 333 -10.04 -3.64 -17.31
C THR A 333 -11.35 -3.83 -18.07
N ARG A 334 -11.90 -2.78 -18.71
CA ARG A 334 -13.08 -2.93 -19.59
C ARG A 334 -12.83 -3.85 -20.78
N LYS A 335 -11.65 -3.78 -21.41
CA LYS A 335 -11.26 -4.70 -22.51
C LYS A 335 -11.11 -6.14 -22.03
N LEU A 336 -10.55 -6.35 -20.85
CA LEU A 336 -10.46 -7.69 -20.23
C LEU A 336 -11.84 -8.26 -19.89
N VAL A 337 -12.74 -7.42 -19.37
CA VAL A 337 -14.12 -7.82 -19.08
C VAL A 337 -14.87 -8.18 -20.37
N THR A 338 -14.69 -7.44 -21.46
CA THR A 338 -15.31 -7.78 -22.76
C THR A 338 -14.74 -9.06 -23.38
N LEU A 339 -13.44 -9.29 -23.27
CA LEU A 339 -12.82 -10.56 -23.67
C LEU A 339 -13.31 -11.73 -22.82
N ALA A 340 -13.44 -11.55 -21.50
CA ALA A 340 -13.99 -12.56 -20.61
C ALA A 340 -15.46 -12.89 -20.93
N LEU A 341 -16.26 -11.88 -21.29
CA LEU A 341 -17.66 -12.06 -21.71
C LEU A 341 -17.77 -12.82 -23.04
N TRP A 342 -16.92 -12.51 -24.02
CA TRP A 342 -16.86 -13.26 -25.28
C TRP A 342 -16.43 -14.71 -25.05
N PHE A 343 -15.46 -14.93 -24.16
CA PHE A 343 -15.01 -16.27 -23.79
C PHE A 343 -16.14 -17.07 -23.12
N VAL A 344 -16.87 -16.49 -22.16
CA VAL A 344 -18.02 -17.15 -21.50
C VAL A 344 -19.14 -17.47 -22.50
N ALA A 345 -19.36 -16.61 -23.50
CA ALA A 345 -20.38 -16.83 -24.52
C ALA A 345 -20.14 -18.10 -25.37
N LEU A 346 -18.89 -18.52 -25.56
CA LEU A 346 -18.55 -19.77 -26.27
C LEU A 346 -18.98 -21.01 -25.48
N PHE A 347 -18.90 -20.98 -24.15
CA PHE A 347 -19.29 -22.10 -23.27
C PHE A 347 -20.80 -22.20 -23.06
N SER A 348 -21.56 -21.17 -23.44
CA SER A 348 -23.02 -21.11 -23.35
C SER A 348 -23.69 -21.10 -24.74
N HIS A 349 -23.00 -21.56 -25.77
CA HIS A 349 -23.52 -21.55 -27.14
C HIS A 349 -24.77 -22.44 -27.27
N GLU A 350 -25.75 -22.01 -28.08
CA GLU A 350 -27.03 -22.73 -28.27
C GLU A 350 -26.83 -24.10 -28.93
N ASN A 351 -25.85 -24.20 -29.82
CA ASN A 351 -25.45 -25.46 -30.45
C ASN A 351 -24.71 -26.37 -29.45
N LEU A 352 -25.33 -27.53 -29.14
CA LEU A 352 -24.81 -28.53 -28.21
C LEU A 352 -23.41 -29.06 -28.59
N LEU A 353 -23.11 -29.19 -29.89
CA LEU A 353 -21.80 -29.64 -30.36
C LEU A 353 -20.71 -28.60 -30.14
N VAL A 354 -21.03 -27.32 -30.33
CA VAL A 354 -20.10 -26.21 -30.07
C VAL A 354 -19.83 -26.11 -28.58
N ARG A 355 -20.88 -26.19 -27.76
CA ARG A 355 -20.76 -26.21 -26.30
C ARG A 355 -19.92 -27.39 -25.82
N PHE A 356 -20.18 -28.60 -26.29
CA PHE A 356 -19.39 -29.79 -25.97
C PHE A 356 -17.92 -29.61 -26.36
N SER A 357 -17.66 -29.18 -27.58
CA SER A 357 -16.29 -28.99 -28.09
C SER A 357 -15.54 -27.92 -27.29
N CYS A 358 -16.18 -26.80 -26.94
CA CYS A 358 -15.56 -25.77 -26.10
C CYS A 358 -15.22 -26.29 -24.70
N TRP A 359 -16.14 -27.00 -24.04
CA TRP A 359 -15.87 -27.62 -22.74
C TRP A 359 -14.79 -28.70 -22.82
N TRP A 360 -14.76 -29.47 -23.90
CA TRP A 360 -13.77 -30.50 -24.16
C TRP A 360 -12.38 -29.93 -24.34
N PHE A 361 -12.20 -29.00 -25.28
CA PHE A 361 -10.90 -28.37 -25.53
C PHE A 361 -10.39 -27.64 -24.29
N PHE A 362 -11.27 -26.94 -23.59
CA PHE A 362 -10.92 -26.22 -22.38
C PHE A 362 -10.43 -27.15 -21.26
N SER A 363 -11.20 -28.20 -20.95
CA SER A 363 -10.83 -29.18 -19.92
C SER A 363 -9.59 -29.98 -20.31
N GLN A 364 -9.43 -30.33 -21.58
CA GLN A 364 -8.24 -30.99 -22.11
C GLN A 364 -6.99 -30.11 -21.95
N SER A 365 -7.05 -28.83 -22.35
CA SER A 365 -5.92 -27.90 -22.19
C SER A 365 -5.56 -27.70 -20.73
N PHE A 366 -6.55 -27.66 -19.84
CA PHE A 366 -6.33 -27.54 -18.40
C PHE A 366 -5.62 -28.77 -17.82
N VAL A 367 -6.11 -29.98 -18.13
CA VAL A 367 -5.50 -31.23 -17.64
C VAL A 367 -4.06 -31.38 -18.15
N LEU A 368 -3.79 -31.00 -19.41
CA LEU A 368 -2.44 -31.01 -19.96
C LEU A 368 -1.51 -29.96 -19.30
N ALA A 369 -2.02 -28.78 -18.99
CA ALA A 369 -1.26 -27.74 -18.29
C ALA A 369 -0.89 -28.16 -16.86
N VAL A 370 -1.86 -28.70 -16.11
CA VAL A 370 -1.63 -29.25 -14.77
C VAL A 370 -0.63 -30.38 -14.83
N LEU A 371 -0.78 -31.34 -15.76
CA LEU A 371 0.14 -32.45 -15.92
C LEU A 371 1.58 -32.00 -16.21
N LYS A 372 1.74 -31.02 -17.11
CA LYS A 372 3.05 -30.45 -17.43
C LYS A 372 3.71 -29.82 -16.21
N ILE A 373 2.95 -29.08 -15.40
CA ILE A 373 3.44 -28.48 -14.16
C ILE A 373 3.81 -29.59 -13.18
N THR A 374 2.95 -30.58 -12.94
CA THR A 374 3.23 -31.67 -12.00
C THR A 374 4.47 -32.48 -12.40
N MET A 375 4.67 -32.75 -13.69
CA MET A 375 5.88 -33.43 -14.19
C MET A 375 7.16 -32.60 -14.02
N GLN A 376 7.06 -31.27 -14.09
CA GLN A 376 8.21 -30.38 -13.89
C GLN A 376 8.67 -30.33 -12.42
N TRP A 377 7.73 -30.50 -11.47
CA TRP A 377 8.00 -30.43 -10.03
C TRP A 377 8.21 -31.80 -9.38
N VAL A 378 7.70 -32.88 -9.98
CA VAL A 378 7.84 -34.25 -9.48
C VAL A 378 8.49 -35.11 -10.56
N PRO A 379 9.84 -35.14 -10.64
CA PRO A 379 10.57 -35.87 -11.69
C PRO A 379 10.47 -37.40 -11.58
N THR A 380 9.89 -37.93 -10.51
CA THR A 380 9.66 -39.38 -10.30
C THR A 380 8.37 -39.89 -10.93
N LEU A 381 7.52 -39.00 -11.46
CA LEU A 381 6.20 -39.32 -11.99
C LEU A 381 6.31 -39.85 -13.44
N LYS A 382 6.11 -41.16 -13.61
CA LYS A 382 6.11 -41.82 -14.94
C LYS A 382 4.73 -41.77 -15.58
N ALA A 383 4.69 -41.62 -16.90
CA ALA A 383 3.46 -41.61 -17.68
C ALA A 383 2.87 -43.03 -17.79
N ASP A 384 2.17 -43.47 -16.74
CA ASP A 384 1.54 -44.78 -16.69
C ASP A 384 0.11 -44.73 -17.26
N SER A 385 -0.49 -45.90 -17.49
CA SER A 385 -1.85 -46.06 -18.04
C SER A 385 -2.93 -45.26 -17.27
N THR A 386 -2.72 -45.03 -15.97
CA THR A 386 -3.57 -44.22 -15.09
C THR A 386 -3.56 -42.73 -15.46
N LEU A 387 -2.40 -42.19 -15.84
CA LEU A 387 -2.26 -40.80 -16.29
C LEU A 387 -2.91 -40.58 -17.66
N ILE A 388 -2.72 -41.55 -18.56
CA ILE A 388 -3.36 -41.52 -19.89
C ILE A 388 -4.89 -41.59 -19.73
N SER A 389 -5.38 -42.45 -18.84
CA SER A 389 -6.81 -42.52 -18.49
C SER A 389 -7.34 -41.21 -17.91
N LEU A 390 -6.59 -40.56 -17.00
CA LEU A 390 -6.97 -39.26 -16.43
C LEU A 390 -7.07 -38.15 -17.48
N VAL A 391 -6.12 -38.12 -18.43
CA VAL A 391 -6.06 -37.12 -19.52
C VAL A 391 -7.22 -37.26 -20.49
N ILE A 392 -7.77 -38.46 -20.68
CA ILE A 392 -8.88 -38.72 -21.62
C ILE A 392 -10.24 -38.68 -20.91
N ALA A 393 -10.34 -39.29 -19.72
CA ALA A 393 -11.61 -39.46 -19.00
C ALA A 393 -12.08 -38.14 -18.35
N THR A 394 -11.17 -37.34 -17.79
CA THR A 394 -11.55 -36.10 -17.08
C THR A 394 -12.21 -35.10 -18.02
N PRO A 395 -11.65 -34.82 -19.22
CA PRO A 395 -12.30 -33.91 -20.18
C PRO A 395 -13.64 -34.44 -20.68
N LEU A 396 -13.81 -35.78 -20.77
CA LEU A 396 -15.03 -36.42 -21.27
C LEU A 396 -16.14 -36.22 -20.25
N VAL A 397 -15.86 -36.59 -19.00
CA VAL A 397 -16.81 -36.50 -17.89
C VAL A 397 -17.20 -35.05 -17.65
N VAL A 398 -16.25 -34.11 -17.65
CA VAL A 398 -16.52 -32.67 -17.46
C VAL A 398 -17.41 -32.12 -18.57
N SER A 399 -17.13 -32.48 -19.84
CA SER A 399 -17.91 -31.98 -20.98
C SER A 399 -19.33 -32.56 -21.02
N VAL A 400 -19.49 -33.84 -20.68
CA VAL A 400 -20.80 -34.50 -20.59
C VAL A 400 -21.61 -33.96 -19.40
N ALA A 401 -20.98 -33.78 -18.23
CA ALA A 401 -21.63 -33.18 -17.07
C ALA A 401 -22.07 -31.72 -17.32
N ALA A 402 -21.27 -30.96 -18.06
CA ALA A 402 -21.60 -29.59 -18.46
C ALA A 402 -22.79 -29.53 -19.43
N LEU A 403 -23.02 -30.58 -20.24
CA LEU A 403 -24.21 -30.72 -21.10
C LEU A 403 -25.44 -31.23 -20.34
N ALA A 404 -25.26 -32.12 -19.36
CA ALA A 404 -26.33 -32.72 -18.57
C ALA A 404 -26.92 -31.77 -17.52
N ALA A 405 -26.23 -30.66 -17.21
CA ALA A 405 -26.77 -29.61 -16.34
C ALA A 405 -28.06 -29.01 -16.96
N PRO A 406 -29.19 -29.04 -16.24
CA PRO A 406 -30.49 -28.75 -16.82
C PRO A 406 -30.58 -27.32 -17.36
N LEU A 407 -30.88 -27.20 -18.66
CA LEU A 407 -31.45 -26.00 -19.26
C LEU A 407 -32.89 -25.84 -18.71
N LYS A 408 -33.04 -25.27 -17.52
CA LYS A 408 -34.37 -25.00 -16.95
C LYS A 408 -34.92 -23.67 -17.49
N GLY A 409 -35.92 -23.79 -18.37
CA GLY A 409 -36.78 -22.74 -18.96
C GLY A 409 -36.50 -22.58 -20.46
N LYS A 410 -37.41 -22.73 -21.43
CA LYS A 410 -38.76 -22.13 -21.54
C LYS A 410 -38.84 -20.73 -20.96
#